data_AF-A0A2P6VUD4-F1
#
_entry.id   AF-A0A2P6VUD4-F1
#
_cell.length_a   1.000
_cell.length_b   1.000
_cell.length_c   1.000
_cell.angle_alpha   90.00
_cell.angle_beta   90.00
_cell.angle_gamma   90.00
#
_symmetry.space_group_name_H-M   'P 1'
#
loop_
_entity.id
_entity.type
_entity.pdbx_description
1 polymer ?
#
loop_
_entity_poly.entity_id
_entity_poly.type
_entity_poly.pdbx_seq_one_letter_code
_entity_poly.pdbx_strand_id
1 'polypeptide(L)'
;MAEVATTEDANQDTVDPIANVDIYWKTSAIALAAVAILGIALNLIGGNFAYTPNIAFMESVLVFDWTHNVVHVLLAGVAGAFGFGDFDAELSANVAKVVGIVYIALGVVGFVPAVTDLLQSLLGLGLEAGENVIHLALGAWGTYAGFSA
;
A
#
# COMPACT_ATOMS: atom_id res chain seq x y z
N MET A 1 -21.42 -53.27 -13.33
CA MET A 1 -20.75 -52.72 -12.15
C MET A 1 -20.81 -51.22 -12.31
N ALA A 2 -21.63 -50.54 -11.51
CA ALA A 2 -21.75 -49.09 -11.56
C ALA A 2 -20.61 -48.49 -10.74
N GLU A 3 -19.82 -47.63 -11.37
CA GLU A 3 -18.76 -46.84 -10.75
C GLU A 3 -19.41 -45.83 -9.82
N VAL A 4 -19.20 -46.01 -8.51
CA VAL A 4 -19.64 -45.07 -7.49
C VAL A 4 -18.67 -43.90 -7.55
N ALA A 5 -19.10 -42.79 -8.16
CA ALA A 5 -18.39 -41.53 -8.09
C ALA A 5 -18.27 -41.11 -6.62
N THR A 6 -17.05 -41.14 -6.09
CA THR A 6 -16.74 -40.68 -4.74
C THR A 6 -16.94 -39.16 -4.69
N THR A 7 -17.74 -38.70 -3.73
CA THR A 7 -18.08 -37.29 -3.49
C THR A 7 -16.91 -36.49 -2.90
N GLU A 8 -15.67 -36.80 -3.27
CA GLU A 8 -14.45 -36.14 -2.75
C GLU A 8 -14.12 -34.82 -3.46
N ASP A 9 -14.87 -34.45 -4.50
CA ASP A 9 -14.51 -33.32 -5.38
C ASP A 9 -15.25 -32.01 -5.07
N ALA A 10 -15.84 -31.88 -3.88
CA ALA A 10 -16.70 -30.74 -3.52
C ALA A 10 -16.19 -29.89 -2.35
N ASN A 11 -14.94 -30.08 -1.91
CA ASN A 11 -14.28 -29.10 -1.04
C ASN A 11 -13.26 -28.31 -1.85
N GLN A 12 -13.74 -27.50 -2.79
CA GLN A 12 -12.97 -26.35 -3.23
C GLN A 12 -12.89 -25.41 -2.04
N ASP A 13 -11.85 -25.59 -1.22
CA ASP A 13 -11.45 -24.62 -0.21
C ASP A 13 -11.47 -23.26 -0.89
N THR A 14 -12.41 -22.41 -0.49
CA THR A 14 -12.52 -21.05 -1.00
C THR A 14 -11.25 -20.34 -0.57
N VAL A 15 -10.27 -20.25 -1.47
CA VAL A 15 -9.03 -19.53 -1.23
C VAL A 15 -9.41 -18.11 -0.84
N ASP A 16 -9.13 -17.72 0.41
CA ASP A 16 -9.44 -16.38 0.91
C ASP A 16 -8.70 -15.36 0.03
N PRO A 17 -9.42 -14.54 -0.78
CA PRO A 17 -8.77 -13.62 -1.69
C PRO A 17 -8.01 -12.52 -0.94
N ILE A 18 -8.32 -12.27 0.34
CA ILE A 18 -7.61 -11.30 1.18
C ILE A 18 -6.25 -11.86 1.61
N ALA A 19 -6.15 -13.17 1.84
CA ALA A 19 -4.90 -13.85 2.20
C ALA A 19 -3.95 -14.02 1.00
N ASN A 20 -4.43 -13.82 -0.23
CA ASN A 20 -3.64 -14.03 -1.42
C ASN A 20 -2.62 -12.90 -1.65
N VAL A 21 -1.33 -13.25 -1.53
CA VAL A 21 -0.18 -12.35 -1.71
C VAL A 21 -0.08 -11.75 -3.12
N ASP A 22 -0.45 -12.51 -4.15
CA ASP A 22 -0.46 -12.03 -5.53
C ASP A 22 -1.52 -10.94 -5.74
N ILE A 23 -2.72 -11.13 -5.16
CA ILE A 23 -3.77 -10.10 -5.16
C ILE A 23 -3.29 -8.86 -4.41
N TYR A 24 -2.70 -9.01 -3.22
CA TYR A 24 -2.13 -7.90 -2.46
C TYR A 24 -1.13 -7.08 -3.28
N TRP A 25 -0.17 -7.74 -3.94
CA TRP A 25 0.86 -7.05 -4.70
C TRP A 25 0.30 -6.34 -5.93
N LYS A 26 -0.55 -7.00 -6.71
CA LYS A 26 -1.19 -6.40 -7.90
C LYS A 26 -2.04 -5.20 -7.54
N THR A 27 -2.87 -5.32 -6.51
CA THR A 27 -3.72 -4.22 -6.04
C THR A 27 -2.88 -3.07 -5.50
N SER A 28 -1.86 -3.36 -4.68
CA SER A 28 -0.97 -2.34 -4.14
C SER A 28 -0.19 -1.61 -5.22
N ALA A 29 0.31 -2.33 -6.24
CA ALA A 29 1.02 -1.72 -7.37
C ALA A 29 0.15 -0.71 -8.11
N ILE A 30 -1.09 -1.09 -8.43
CA ILE A 30 -2.04 -0.22 -9.13
C ILE A 30 -2.41 0.98 -8.27
N ALA A 31 -2.72 0.76 -6.99
CA ALA A 31 -3.12 1.83 -6.07
C ALA A 31 -1.99 2.84 -5.86
N LEU A 32 -0.77 2.37 -5.54
CA LEU A 32 0.40 3.23 -5.34
C LEU A 32 0.78 3.99 -6.61
N ALA A 33 0.74 3.33 -7.77
CA ALA A 33 1.00 4.00 -9.04
C ALA A 33 -0.04 5.10 -9.33
N ALA A 34 -1.33 4.83 -9.10
CA ALA A 34 -2.39 5.81 -9.30
C ALA A 34 -2.23 7.02 -8.38
N VAL A 35 -1.95 6.79 -7.09
CA VAL A 35 -1.69 7.84 -6.09
C VAL A 35 -0.47 8.67 -6.47
N ALA A 36 0.65 8.03 -6.84
CA ALA A 36 1.86 8.72 -7.24
C ALA A 36 1.69 9.56 -8.51
N ILE A 37 1.03 9.02 -9.55
CA ILE A 37 0.75 9.74 -10.79
C ILE A 37 -0.15 10.93 -10.51
N LEU A 38 -1.21 10.75 -9.70
CA LEU A 38 -2.11 11.81 -9.30
C LEU A 38 -1.35 12.92 -8.57
N GLY A 39 -0.55 12.57 -7.56
CA GLY A 39 0.22 13.54 -6.79
C GLY A 39 1.26 14.29 -7.63
N ILE A 40 1.95 13.62 -8.55
CA ILE A 40 2.87 14.27 -9.50
C ILE A 40 2.11 15.21 -10.43
N ALA A 41 0.98 14.77 -11.00
CA ALA A 41 0.18 15.60 -11.89
C ALA A 41 -0.36 16.85 -11.17
N LEU A 42 -0.86 16.70 -9.94
CA LEU A 42 -1.32 17.80 -9.10
C LEU A 42 -0.18 18.76 -8.77
N ASN A 43 1.03 18.26 -8.48
CA ASN A 43 2.21 19.10 -8.26
C ASN A 43 2.64 19.87 -9.53
N LEU A 44 2.62 19.22 -10.69
CA LEU A 44 2.99 19.84 -11.97
C LEU A 44 1.98 20.92 -12.41
N ILE A 45 0.68 20.68 -12.20
CA ILE A 45 -0.38 21.64 -12.55
C ILE A 45 -0.46 22.76 -11.51
N GLY A 46 -0.25 22.44 -10.23
CA GLY A 46 -0.38 23.35 -9.10
C GLY A 46 0.83 24.26 -8.85
N GLY A 47 2.00 23.96 -9.43
CA GLY A 47 3.22 24.77 -9.40
C GLY A 47 3.66 25.19 -7.99
N ASN A 48 4.50 24.38 -7.31
CA ASN A 48 5.20 24.71 -6.05
C ASN A 48 4.41 25.66 -5.11
N PHE A 49 3.31 25.20 -4.51
CA PHE A 49 2.38 25.95 -3.64
C PHE A 49 1.35 26.84 -4.36
N ALA A 50 0.20 26.30 -4.82
CA ALA A 50 -1.11 27.00 -4.85
C ALA A 50 -2.26 26.25 -5.58
N TYR A 51 -2.35 24.93 -5.54
CA TYR A 51 -3.65 24.27 -5.76
C TYR A 51 -4.19 23.76 -4.43
N THR A 52 -4.58 24.70 -3.57
CA THR A 52 -5.56 24.44 -2.51
C THR A 52 -6.94 24.53 -3.16
N PRO A 53 -7.59 23.43 -3.57
CA PRO A 53 -9.04 23.45 -3.53
C PRO A 53 -9.35 23.71 -2.05
N ASN A 54 -10.04 24.82 -1.77
CA ASN A 54 -10.35 25.34 -0.44
C ASN A 54 -11.34 24.42 0.29
N ILE A 55 -10.95 23.16 0.47
CA ILE A 55 -11.68 22.09 1.10
C ILE A 55 -10.74 21.63 2.20
N ALA A 56 -10.89 22.19 3.40
CA ALA A 56 -10.13 21.82 4.60
C ALA A 56 -10.11 20.30 4.88
N PHE A 57 -11.07 19.57 4.29
CA PHE A 57 -11.10 18.11 4.26
C PHE A 57 -9.94 17.50 3.46
N MET A 58 -9.56 18.04 2.30
CA MET A 58 -8.47 17.49 1.50
C MET A 58 -7.10 17.70 2.16
N GLU A 59 -6.87 18.87 2.77
CA GLU A 59 -5.63 19.17 3.52
C GLU A 59 -5.42 18.25 4.73
N SER A 60 -6.49 17.71 5.31
CA SER A 60 -6.41 16.80 6.46
C SER A 60 -6.41 15.32 6.08
N VAL A 61 -6.64 15.00 4.79
CA VAL A 61 -6.82 13.63 4.32
C VAL A 61 -5.67 13.18 3.41
N LEU A 62 -5.17 14.02 2.50
CA LEU A 62 -4.09 13.68 1.57
C LEU A 62 -3.25 14.92 1.22
N VAL A 63 -1.94 14.91 1.49
CA VAL A 63 -0.99 15.94 1.05
C VAL A 63 0.04 15.32 0.12
N PHE A 64 0.02 15.77 -1.12
CA PHE A 64 0.91 15.28 -2.14
C PHE A 64 2.19 16.13 -2.20
N ASP A 65 3.09 15.98 -1.24
CA ASP A 65 4.42 16.58 -1.35
C ASP A 65 5.31 15.81 -2.36
N TRP A 66 6.38 16.45 -2.83
CA TRP A 66 7.23 15.86 -3.87
C TRP A 66 7.98 14.62 -3.36
N THR A 67 8.48 14.63 -2.13
CA THR A 67 9.24 13.51 -1.57
C THR A 67 8.34 12.29 -1.38
N HIS A 68 7.15 12.49 -0.83
CA HIS A 68 6.17 11.44 -0.60
C HIS A 68 5.74 10.81 -1.94
N ASN A 69 5.52 11.61 -2.98
CA ASN A 69 5.21 11.10 -4.31
C ASN A 69 6.35 10.24 -4.89
N VAL A 70 7.61 10.65 -4.72
CA VAL A 70 8.77 9.84 -5.14
C VAL A 70 8.81 8.51 -4.39
N VAL A 71 8.55 8.53 -3.08
CA VAL A 71 8.48 7.29 -2.27
C VAL A 71 7.36 6.39 -2.79
N HIS A 72 6.18 6.92 -3.10
CA HIS A 72 5.10 6.13 -3.69
C HIS A 72 5.45 5.56 -5.07
N VAL A 73 6.17 6.27 -5.93
CA VAL A 73 6.67 5.71 -7.21
C VAL A 73 7.59 4.51 -6.96
N LEU A 74 8.52 4.63 -6.00
CA LEU A 74 9.43 3.53 -5.68
C LEU A 74 8.68 2.32 -5.13
N LEU A 75 7.73 2.54 -4.23
CA LEU A 75 6.91 1.48 -3.65
C LEU A 75 5.96 0.85 -4.68
N ALA A 76 5.41 1.64 -5.61
CA ALA A 76 4.67 1.13 -6.76
C ALA A 76 5.55 0.26 -7.66
N GLY A 77 6.82 0.64 -7.86
CA GLY A 77 7.80 -0.16 -8.60
C GLY A 77 8.09 -1.50 -7.93
N VAL A 78 8.31 -1.50 -6.61
CA VAL A 78 8.49 -2.73 -5.82
C VAL A 78 7.24 -3.61 -5.89
N ALA A 79 6.07 -3.04 -5.61
CA ALA A 79 4.81 -3.78 -5.65
C ALA A 79 4.51 -4.31 -7.07
N GLY A 80 4.83 -3.54 -8.10
CA GLY A 80 4.68 -3.96 -9.50
C GLY A 80 5.61 -5.10 -9.87
N ALA A 81 6.86 -5.08 -9.37
CA ALA A 81 7.79 -6.18 -9.55
C ALA A 81 7.24 -7.47 -8.93
N PHE A 82 6.76 -7.44 -7.69
CA PHE A 82 6.20 -8.63 -7.03
C PHE A 82 4.81 -9.04 -7.55
N GLY A 83 4.00 -8.09 -8.01
CA GLY A 83 2.64 -8.37 -8.49
C GLY A 83 2.57 -8.80 -9.95
N PHE A 84 3.55 -8.45 -10.78
CA PHE A 84 3.54 -8.81 -12.21
C PHE A 84 4.81 -9.54 -12.67
N GLY A 85 5.79 -9.70 -11.79
CA GLY A 85 6.97 -10.51 -12.02
C GLY A 85 6.75 -11.97 -11.64
N ASP A 86 7.76 -12.80 -11.97
CA ASP A 86 7.77 -14.23 -11.68
C ASP A 86 8.72 -14.50 -10.51
N PHE A 87 8.33 -14.03 -9.32
CA PHE A 87 9.08 -14.26 -8.08
C PHE A 87 8.55 -15.49 -7.36
N ASP A 88 9.44 -16.18 -6.65
CA ASP A 88 9.07 -17.29 -5.79
C ASP A 88 8.03 -16.85 -4.73
N ALA A 89 7.10 -17.76 -4.41
CA ALA A 89 5.98 -17.49 -3.50
C ALA A 89 6.45 -17.18 -2.08
N GLU A 90 7.47 -17.89 -1.58
CA GLU A 90 8.03 -17.67 -0.24
C GLU A 90 8.69 -16.29 -0.15
N LEU A 91 9.45 -15.90 -1.18
CA LEU A 91 10.05 -14.57 -1.25
C LEU A 91 8.97 -13.48 -1.28
N SER A 92 7.96 -13.65 -2.13
CA SER A 92 6.85 -12.70 -2.28
C SER A 92 6.08 -12.52 -0.97
N ALA A 93 5.82 -13.61 -0.25
CA ALA A 93 5.18 -13.58 1.06
C ALA A 93 6.05 -12.91 2.12
N ASN A 94 7.35 -13.24 2.18
CA ASN A 94 8.27 -12.66 3.16
C ASN A 94 8.44 -11.15 2.96
N VAL A 95 8.51 -10.69 1.71
CA VAL A 95 8.58 -9.25 1.42
C VAL A 95 7.26 -8.56 1.77
N ALA A 96 6.10 -9.19 1.51
CA ALA A 96 4.80 -8.64 1.90
C ALA A 96 4.68 -8.46 3.42
N LYS A 97 5.18 -9.42 4.21
CA LYS A 97 5.26 -9.30 5.69
C LYS A 97 6.08 -8.07 6.10
N VAL A 98 7.28 -7.94 5.57
CA VAL A 98 8.21 -6.86 5.94
C VAL A 98 7.65 -5.50 5.54
N VAL A 99 7.18 -5.35 4.30
CA VAL A 99 6.56 -4.11 3.81
C VAL A 99 5.30 -3.79 4.62
N GLY A 100 4.48 -4.80 4.92
CA GLY A 100 3.30 -4.66 5.75
C GLY A 100 3.61 -4.10 7.14
N ILE A 101 4.60 -4.68 7.82
CA ILE A 101 5.06 -4.21 9.13
C ILE A 101 5.59 -2.77 9.07
N VAL A 102 6.36 -2.43 8.04
CA VAL A 102 6.88 -1.06 7.86
C VAL A 102 5.74 -0.08 7.65
N TYR A 103 4.74 -0.41 6.83
CA TYR A 103 3.56 0.42 6.61
C TYR A 103 2.74 0.62 7.88
N ILE A 104 2.58 -0.43 8.70
CA ILE A 104 1.95 -0.30 10.03
C ILE A 104 2.76 0.65 10.90
N ALA A 105 4.07 0.47 10.99
CA ALA A 105 4.93 1.31 11.81
C ALA A 105 4.84 2.78 11.37
N LEU A 106 4.94 3.06 10.07
CA LEU A 106 4.79 4.41 9.50
C LEU A 106 3.41 5.00 9.80
N GLY A 107 2.34 4.22 9.60
CA GLY A 107 0.98 4.65 9.91
C GLY A 107 0.78 4.96 11.40
N VAL A 108 1.38 4.20 12.32
CA VAL A 108 1.32 4.48 13.77
C VAL A 108 2.11 5.75 14.12
N VAL A 109 3.36 5.87 13.67
CA VAL A 109 4.20 7.03 14.02
C VAL A 109 3.71 8.32 13.38
N GLY A 110 3.00 8.23 12.25
CA GLY A 110 2.35 9.38 11.62
C GLY A 110 1.26 10.05 12.48
N PHE A 111 0.75 9.38 13.52
CA PHE A 111 -0.13 10.00 14.52
C PHE A 111 0.63 10.64 15.70
N VAL A 112 1.97 10.62 15.69
CA VAL A 112 2.80 11.18 16.76
C VAL A 112 3.42 12.49 16.25
N PRO A 113 2.91 13.67 16.66
CA PRO A 113 3.35 14.96 16.12
C PRO A 113 4.86 15.20 16.18
N ALA A 114 5.51 14.78 17.27
CA ALA A 114 6.96 14.93 17.41
C ALA A 114 7.76 14.13 16.37
N VAL A 115 7.22 13.00 15.88
CA VAL A 115 7.85 12.18 14.85
C VAL A 115 7.54 12.75 13.46
N THR A 116 6.31 13.18 13.21
CA THR A 116 5.93 13.80 11.92
C THR A 116 6.73 15.08 11.67
N ASP A 117 6.89 15.94 12.68
CA ASP A 117 7.68 17.17 12.57
C ASP A 117 9.16 16.86 12.27
N LEU A 118 9.69 15.81 12.88
CA LEU A 118 11.06 15.35 12.65
C LEU A 118 11.23 14.80 11.21
N LEU A 119 10.31 13.97 10.74
CA LEU A 119 10.34 13.41 9.38
C LEU A 119 10.18 14.51 8.32
N GLN A 120 9.29 15.47 8.54
CA GLN A 120 9.14 16.64 7.69
C GLN A 120 10.44 17.47 7.66
N SER A 121 11.07 17.71 8.81
CA SER A 121 12.30 18.51 8.87
C SER A 121 13.52 17.82 8.25
N LEU A 122 13.63 16.49 8.39
CA LEU A 122 14.81 15.74 7.92
C LEU A 122 14.68 15.26 6.48
N LEU A 123 13.47 14.85 6.09
CA LEU A 123 13.21 14.16 4.83
C LEU A 123 12.22 14.91 3.94
N GLY A 124 11.55 15.94 4.46
CA GLY A 124 10.47 16.62 3.74
C GLY A 124 9.26 15.73 3.51
N LEU A 125 9.03 14.74 4.39
CA LEU A 125 7.92 13.80 4.31
C LEU A 125 6.78 14.24 5.24
N GLY A 126 5.67 14.68 4.61
CA GLY A 126 4.41 14.93 5.30
C GLY A 126 3.70 13.61 5.60
N LEU A 127 3.14 13.48 6.80
CA LEU A 127 2.33 12.33 7.19
C LEU A 127 1.01 12.82 7.79
N GLU A 128 -0.02 12.89 6.96
CA GLU A 128 -1.36 13.32 7.36
C GLU A 128 -2.18 12.18 7.93
N ALA A 129 -3.15 12.53 8.78
CA ALA A 129 -4.00 11.54 9.44
C ALA A 129 -4.69 10.59 8.45
N GLY A 130 -5.20 11.09 7.31
CA GLY A 130 -5.83 10.25 6.29
C GLY A 130 -4.86 9.27 5.63
N GLU A 131 -3.65 9.72 5.27
CA GLU A 131 -2.60 8.88 4.69
C GLU A 131 -2.15 7.80 5.67
N ASN A 132 -2.00 8.15 6.94
CA ASN A 132 -1.63 7.21 7.99
C ASN A 132 -2.66 6.09 8.15
N VAL A 133 -3.96 6.39 8.03
CA VAL A 133 -5.01 5.36 8.02
C VAL A 133 -4.84 4.41 6.83
N ILE A 134 -4.55 4.94 5.64
CA ILE A 134 -4.32 4.12 4.45
C ILE A 134 -3.08 3.26 4.61
N HIS A 135 -1.99 3.80 5.16
CA HIS A 135 -0.78 3.05 5.47
C HIS A 135 -1.04 1.93 6.46
N LEU A 136 -1.81 2.19 7.53
CA LEU A 136 -2.23 1.15 8.48
C LEU A 136 -3.04 0.06 7.79
N ALA A 137 -3.99 0.42 6.93
CA ALA A 137 -4.85 -0.55 6.24
C ALA A 137 -4.05 -1.43 5.27
N LEU A 138 -3.23 -0.82 4.41
CA LEU A 138 -2.35 -1.55 3.48
C LEU A 138 -1.30 -2.37 4.22
N GLY A 139 -0.78 -1.84 5.33
CA GLY A 139 0.19 -2.53 6.17
C GLY A 139 -0.40 -3.76 6.86
N ALA A 140 -1.60 -3.61 7.42
CA ALA A 140 -2.35 -4.72 8.01
C ALA A 140 -2.67 -5.80 6.98
N TRP A 141 -3.11 -5.40 5.77
CA TRP A 141 -3.39 -6.34 4.70
C TRP A 141 -2.12 -7.07 4.24
N GLY A 142 -1.02 -6.36 3.95
CA GLY A 142 0.24 -6.98 3.53
C GLY A 142 0.82 -7.92 4.58
N THR A 143 0.70 -7.55 5.86
CA THR A 143 1.09 -8.41 6.98
C THR A 143 0.22 -9.68 7.03
N TYR A 144 -1.11 -9.54 6.97
CA TYR A 144 -2.03 -10.67 6.99
C TYR A 144 -1.83 -11.61 5.80
N ALA A 145 -1.77 -11.07 4.58
CA ALA A 145 -1.53 -11.86 3.37
C ALA A 145 -0.17 -12.55 3.43
N GLY A 146 0.87 -11.84 3.84
CA GLY A 146 2.21 -12.39 3.99
C GLY A 146 2.27 -13.56 4.99
N PHE A 147 1.66 -13.43 6.17
CA PHE A 147 1.64 -14.50 7.18
C PHE A 147 0.68 -15.66 6.87
N SER A 148 -0.25 -15.48 5.93
CA SER A 148 -1.24 -16.49 5.55
C SER A 148 -0.89 -17.24 4.26
N ALA A 149 0.15 -16.79 3.54
CA ALA A 149 0.64 -17.38 2.29
C ALA A 149 1.54 -18.60 2.50
#